data_AF-A0A388KKT2-F1
#
_entry.id   AF-A0A388KKT2-F1
#
_cell.length_a   1.000
_cell.length_b   1.000
_cell.length_c   1.000
_cell.angle_alpha   90.00
_cell.angle_beta   90.00
_cell.angle_gamma   90.00
#
_symmetry.space_group_name_H-M   'P 1'
#
loop_
_entity.id
_entity.type
_entity.pdbx_description
1 polymer ?
#
loop_
_entity_poly.entity_id
_entity_poly.type
_entity_poly.pdbx_seq_one_letter_code
_entity_poly.pdbx_strand_id
1 'polypeptide(L)'
;MVDSLQVGYGSRRRPYEIAAGGSAVGRPRRGVCRNGQERRRVVGRGGGGGGGGMTSISLRPFFTATTKVRPCASSSRLSFLLLVTSSPLLLLLLLLLLLGEAPLQIAADDRGCGLDEFLTAYRDPDVAYYELNCIIALNQSLPPLSKSGKSFTLVGGGMLSMIDGGSKFAGIVLPANHSLILDGLIFVNFRSSSDGSVLSASSSGHVLIATCVFANNTVTNDKNGGALHFSGTVSYLIRASEFMNNRASGNGGSISSSSSSSSPSPSSSPSSSSLSAGYGDGDITGHILGCTFILNSAGNTGGVGSFSDDLRHIKLEGNSFLLNRAGRGGGGVLSFLGGVNTIVSRNLFSANLAMSSSGGGAIRFLAVADVAKDGGGGHSVFTLCANTYSADVSRMKGRLWFTLSNLYVTSDGKDASGVNITFCPRRPDYTVINAPDVNVENSCATCPMPSSSHVSSAHQASKTDTWTALL
;
A
#
# COMPACT_ATOMS: atom_id res chain seq x y z
N MET A 1 4.68 -39.12 49.81
CA MET A 1 3.81 -40.27 49.45
C MET A 1 3.44 -40.08 47.98
N VAL A 2 4.02 -40.70 46.96
CA VAL A 2 4.96 -41.82 46.75
C VAL A 2 5.72 -41.40 45.46
N ASP A 3 7.04 -41.16 45.51
CA ASP A 3 8.11 -42.06 45.01
C ASP A 3 7.91 -42.55 43.57
N SER A 4 8.61 -41.99 42.57
CA SER A 4 10.00 -42.26 42.13
C SER A 4 10.13 -43.44 41.14
N LEU A 5 10.64 -43.18 39.93
CA LEU A 5 11.81 -43.88 39.36
C LEU A 5 12.21 -43.31 37.98
N GLN A 6 13.50 -42.93 37.87
CA GLN A 6 14.26 -42.80 36.63
C GLN A 6 14.58 -44.18 36.05
N VAL A 7 14.67 -44.30 34.71
CA VAL A 7 15.75 -45.07 34.05
C VAL A 7 16.03 -44.43 32.68
N GLY A 8 17.28 -44.03 32.45
CA GLY A 8 17.79 -43.66 31.13
C GLY A 8 18.44 -44.84 30.41
N TYR A 9 18.50 -44.77 29.08
CA TYR A 9 19.47 -45.53 28.27
C TYR A 9 19.91 -44.67 27.08
N GLY A 10 21.22 -44.41 27.04
CA GLY A 10 21.91 -43.90 25.86
C GLY A 10 22.35 -45.05 24.95
N SER A 11 22.45 -44.77 23.64
CA SER A 11 23.26 -45.55 22.72
C SER A 11 23.63 -44.72 21.50
N ARG A 12 24.94 -44.46 21.38
CA ARG A 12 25.63 -43.93 20.19
C ARG A 12 25.72 -45.03 19.13
N ARG A 13 25.45 -44.73 17.86
CA ARG A 13 26.22 -45.27 16.71
C ARG A 13 26.29 -44.26 15.56
N ARG A 14 27.40 -44.40 14.83
CA ARG A 14 28.13 -43.50 13.92
C ARG A 14 27.60 -43.55 12.46
N PRO A 15 28.15 -42.72 11.54
CA PRO A 15 27.50 -42.25 10.33
C PRO A 15 27.71 -43.19 9.13
N TYR A 16 26.82 -43.08 8.14
CA TYR A 16 27.03 -43.64 6.81
C TYR A 16 27.62 -42.57 5.88
N GLU A 17 28.85 -42.83 5.44
CA GLU A 17 29.43 -42.37 4.19
C GLU A 17 28.69 -43.00 3.01
N ILE A 18 28.31 -42.19 2.02
CA ILE A 18 28.11 -42.65 0.64
C ILE A 18 28.85 -41.67 -0.26
N ALA A 19 29.94 -42.15 -0.85
CA ALA A 19 30.57 -41.57 -2.02
C ALA A 19 30.12 -42.35 -3.27
N ALA A 20 29.89 -41.62 -4.37
CA ALA A 20 30.22 -41.95 -5.76
C ALA A 20 29.13 -41.48 -6.74
N GLY A 21 29.57 -40.95 -7.88
CA GLY A 21 28.74 -40.88 -9.09
C GLY A 21 28.80 -39.55 -9.81
N GLY A 22 29.88 -39.30 -10.55
CA GLY A 22 29.96 -38.19 -11.49
C GLY A 22 29.00 -38.35 -12.67
N SER A 23 28.60 -37.22 -13.25
CA SER A 23 28.26 -37.17 -14.67
C SER A 23 28.45 -35.76 -15.22
N ALA A 24 29.24 -35.68 -16.28
CA ALA A 24 29.54 -34.47 -17.02
C ALA A 24 28.32 -34.03 -17.82
N VAL A 25 27.92 -32.76 -17.69
CA VAL A 25 26.94 -32.14 -18.60
C VAL A 25 27.55 -30.86 -19.16
N GLY A 26 27.60 -30.82 -20.49
CA GLY A 26 28.30 -29.83 -21.30
C GLY A 26 27.81 -28.40 -21.11
N ARG A 27 28.76 -27.46 -21.17
CA ARG A 27 28.52 -26.02 -21.23
C ARG A 27 28.05 -25.62 -22.64
N PRO A 28 26.92 -24.90 -22.79
CA PRO A 28 26.65 -24.21 -24.03
C PRO A 28 27.49 -22.93 -24.13
N ARG A 29 28.13 -22.76 -25.29
CA ARG A 29 28.94 -21.61 -25.69
C ARG A 29 28.13 -20.32 -25.58
N ARG A 30 28.62 -19.35 -24.79
CA ARG A 30 28.14 -17.97 -24.83
C ARG A 30 28.58 -17.30 -26.13
N GLY A 31 27.61 -16.96 -26.97
CA GLY A 31 27.81 -16.07 -28.11
C GLY A 31 28.21 -14.67 -27.62
N VAL A 32 29.36 -14.20 -28.08
CA VAL A 32 29.88 -12.86 -27.84
C VAL A 32 29.19 -11.90 -28.81
N CYS A 33 28.27 -11.07 -28.32
CA CYS A 33 27.82 -9.89 -29.06
C CYS A 33 28.90 -8.80 -28.93
N ARG A 34 29.76 -8.67 -29.95
CA ARG A 34 30.65 -7.51 -30.13
C ARG A 34 29.79 -6.31 -30.58
N ASN A 35 29.60 -5.34 -29.71
CA ASN A 35 29.14 -4.01 -30.12
C ASN A 35 30.34 -3.18 -30.58
N GLY A 36 30.28 -2.70 -31.82
CA GLY A 36 31.25 -1.79 -32.41
C GLY A 36 31.29 -0.48 -31.65
N GLN A 37 32.49 -0.10 -31.19
CA GLN A 37 32.79 1.25 -30.74
C GLN A 37 33.00 2.14 -31.97
N GLU A 38 32.08 3.05 -32.23
CA GLU A 38 32.31 4.17 -33.15
C GLU A 38 33.06 5.27 -32.37
N ARG A 39 34.38 5.36 -32.60
CA ARG A 39 35.22 6.46 -32.13
C ARG A 39 34.95 7.70 -33.00
N ARG A 40 34.27 8.72 -32.46
CA ARG A 40 34.39 10.09 -33.00
C ARG A 40 35.42 10.87 -32.17
N ARG A 41 36.59 11.07 -32.77
CA ARG A 41 37.53 12.15 -32.43
C ARG A 41 36.83 13.49 -32.70
N VAL A 42 36.84 14.40 -31.74
CA VAL A 42 36.67 15.83 -31.99
C VAL A 42 37.98 16.50 -31.59
N VAL A 43 38.64 17.12 -32.59
CA VAL A 43 39.82 17.98 -32.45
C VAL A 43 39.45 19.33 -33.07
N GLY A 44 39.87 20.42 -32.43
CA GLY A 44 39.73 21.82 -32.90
C GLY A 44 38.97 22.65 -31.86
N ARG A 45 39.57 23.42 -30.95
CA ARG A 45 40.54 24.54 -31.03
C ARG A 45 39.90 25.83 -31.56
N GLY A 46 39.83 26.86 -30.70
CA GLY A 46 40.01 28.27 -31.09
C GLY A 46 38.82 29.22 -30.89
N GLY A 47 38.98 30.16 -29.93
CA GLY A 47 38.91 31.59 -30.23
C GLY A 47 37.57 32.34 -30.16
N GLY A 48 37.44 33.20 -29.15
CA GLY A 48 37.24 34.65 -29.33
C GLY A 48 35.87 35.22 -29.73
N GLY A 49 35.31 36.04 -28.84
CA GLY A 49 34.81 37.38 -29.19
C GLY A 49 33.33 37.56 -29.57
N GLY A 50 32.64 38.35 -28.74
CA GLY A 50 31.81 39.47 -29.20
C GLY A 50 30.37 39.23 -29.65
N GLY A 51 29.43 39.86 -28.93
CA GLY A 51 28.39 40.70 -29.53
C GLY A 51 27.13 40.06 -30.11
N GLY A 52 26.00 40.31 -29.43
CA GLY A 52 24.71 40.75 -29.98
C GLY A 52 24.10 40.06 -31.21
N GLY A 53 22.88 39.52 -31.05
CA GLY A 53 21.97 39.31 -32.17
C GLY A 53 20.91 38.25 -31.92
N MET A 54 19.67 38.67 -31.65
CA MET A 54 18.48 37.84 -31.77
C MET A 54 18.35 37.33 -33.22
N THR A 55 18.27 36.01 -33.42
CA THR A 55 17.65 35.43 -34.62
C THR A 55 16.89 34.16 -34.29
N SER A 56 15.69 34.07 -34.87
CA SER A 56 14.70 32.99 -34.75
C SER A 56 15.18 31.70 -35.42
N ILE A 57 15.06 30.57 -34.71
CA ILE A 57 15.32 29.24 -35.26
C ILE A 57 14.01 28.68 -35.85
N SER A 58 13.99 28.50 -37.16
CA SER A 58 12.98 27.76 -37.91
C SER A 58 13.32 26.27 -37.89
N LEU A 59 12.44 25.44 -37.36
CA LEU A 59 12.56 23.98 -37.37
C LEU A 59 11.80 23.40 -38.57
N ARG A 60 12.52 22.71 -39.46
CA ARG A 60 11.92 21.79 -40.45
C ARG A 60 11.90 20.36 -39.91
N PRO A 61 10.86 19.57 -40.19
CA PRO A 61 10.78 18.18 -39.74
C PRO A 61 11.51 17.25 -40.72
N PHE A 62 12.28 16.30 -40.19
CA PHE A 62 12.73 15.13 -40.93
C PHE A 62 12.02 13.90 -40.38
N PHE A 63 11.26 13.22 -41.25
CA PHE A 63 10.62 11.95 -40.99
C PHE A 63 11.41 10.81 -41.65
N THR A 64 11.22 9.62 -41.08
CA THR A 64 11.46 8.25 -41.59
C THR A 64 12.80 7.56 -41.35
N ALA A 65 12.79 6.64 -40.38
CA ALA A 65 13.40 5.33 -40.50
C ALA A 65 12.53 4.31 -39.76
N THR A 66 11.80 3.49 -40.53
CA THR A 66 10.97 2.39 -40.05
C THR A 66 11.82 1.13 -39.89
N THR A 67 12.18 0.77 -38.66
CA THR A 67 12.72 -0.56 -38.35
C THR A 67 11.60 -1.50 -37.90
N LYS A 68 11.37 -2.51 -38.74
CA LYS A 68 10.39 -3.58 -38.57
C LYS A 68 10.85 -4.53 -37.46
N VAL A 69 10.35 -4.34 -36.24
CA VAL A 69 10.55 -5.27 -35.12
C VAL A 69 9.46 -6.33 -35.16
N ARG A 70 9.85 -7.61 -35.26
CA ARG A 70 8.92 -8.75 -35.14
C ARG A 70 8.48 -8.89 -33.67
N PRO A 71 7.17 -8.97 -33.36
CA PRO A 71 6.72 -9.20 -32.00
C PRO A 71 6.88 -10.69 -31.65
N CYS A 72 7.69 -10.99 -30.65
CA CYS A 72 7.55 -12.25 -29.91
C CYS A 72 6.29 -12.14 -29.06
N ALA A 73 5.19 -12.73 -29.54
CA ALA A 73 3.97 -12.89 -28.78
C ALA A 73 4.25 -13.81 -27.57
N SER A 74 4.19 -13.26 -26.36
CA SER A 74 4.12 -14.04 -25.13
C SER A 74 2.66 -14.11 -24.70
N SER A 75 2.06 -15.29 -24.80
CA SER A 75 0.67 -15.58 -24.42
C SER A 75 0.42 -15.58 -22.91
N SER A 76 1.42 -15.25 -22.08
CA SER A 76 1.35 -15.38 -20.63
C SER A 76 0.69 -14.21 -19.89
N ARG A 77 0.47 -13.06 -20.55
CA ARG A 77 -0.14 -11.89 -19.87
C ARG A 77 -1.66 -11.96 -19.76
N LEU A 78 -2.34 -12.62 -20.71
CA LEU A 78 -3.81 -12.70 -20.71
C LEU A 78 -4.33 -13.72 -19.69
N SER A 79 -3.62 -14.83 -19.50
CA SER A 79 -3.97 -15.85 -18.50
C SER A 79 -3.86 -15.34 -17.06
N PHE A 80 -2.99 -14.35 -16.81
CA PHE A 80 -2.81 -13.79 -15.47
C PHE A 80 -3.96 -12.87 -15.05
N LEU A 81 -4.63 -12.21 -16.00
CA LEU A 81 -5.80 -11.37 -15.73
C LEU A 81 -7.04 -12.21 -15.37
N LEU A 82 -7.16 -13.41 -15.95
CA LEU A 82 -8.30 -14.32 -15.74
C LEU A 82 -8.21 -15.13 -14.44
N LEU A 83 -7.03 -15.32 -13.87
CA LEU A 83 -6.83 -16.10 -12.63
C LEU A 83 -7.22 -15.33 -11.36
N VAL A 84 -7.48 -14.03 -11.44
CA VAL A 84 -7.68 -13.17 -10.25
C VAL A 84 -9.14 -12.88 -9.94
N THR A 85 -10.08 -13.00 -10.89
CA THR A 85 -11.45 -12.52 -10.66
C THR A 85 -12.45 -13.67 -10.54
N SER A 86 -12.35 -14.48 -9.48
CA SER A 86 -13.50 -15.32 -9.08
C SER A 86 -14.65 -14.49 -8.50
N SER A 87 -14.43 -13.20 -8.25
CA SER A 87 -15.47 -12.24 -7.85
C SER A 87 -16.20 -11.69 -9.09
N PRO A 88 -17.48 -12.05 -9.31
CA PRO A 88 -18.28 -11.47 -10.39
C PRO A 88 -18.50 -9.96 -10.19
N LEU A 89 -18.49 -9.48 -8.94
CA LEU A 89 -18.55 -8.06 -8.60
C LEU A 89 -17.32 -7.33 -9.17
N LEU A 90 -16.14 -7.91 -9.00
CA LEU A 90 -14.90 -7.33 -9.53
C LEU A 90 -14.93 -7.25 -11.05
N LEU A 91 -15.44 -8.27 -11.75
CA LEU A 91 -15.57 -8.24 -13.21
C LEU A 91 -16.54 -7.13 -13.66
N LEU A 92 -17.67 -6.99 -12.98
CA LEU A 92 -18.63 -5.92 -13.26
C LEU A 92 -17.99 -4.55 -13.01
N LEU A 93 -17.27 -4.37 -11.90
CA LEU A 93 -16.59 -3.12 -11.60
C LEU A 93 -15.47 -2.82 -12.59
N LEU A 94 -14.68 -3.81 -12.98
CA LEU A 94 -13.66 -3.66 -14.02
C LEU A 94 -14.29 -3.27 -15.36
N LEU A 95 -15.46 -3.84 -15.69
CA LEU A 95 -16.22 -3.46 -16.87
C LEU A 95 -16.69 -1.99 -16.75
N LEU A 96 -17.26 -1.59 -15.61
CA LEU A 96 -17.68 -0.21 -15.35
C LEU A 96 -16.49 0.77 -15.41
N LEU A 97 -15.32 0.38 -14.91
CA LEU A 97 -14.08 1.15 -14.98
C LEU A 97 -13.55 1.27 -16.42
N LEU A 98 -13.60 0.17 -17.18
CA LEU A 98 -13.14 0.13 -18.58
C LEU A 98 -14.07 0.90 -19.53
N LEU A 99 -15.36 1.02 -19.19
CA LEU A 99 -16.33 1.79 -19.97
C LEU A 99 -16.14 3.32 -19.87
N GLY A 100 -15.17 3.77 -19.07
CA GLY A 100 -14.61 5.12 -19.17
C GLY A 100 -15.44 6.19 -18.47
N GLU A 101 -14.80 7.35 -18.25
CA GLU A 101 -15.24 8.51 -17.45
C GLU A 101 -16.54 9.21 -17.88
N ALA A 102 -17.43 8.55 -18.62
CA ALA A 102 -18.78 9.05 -18.75
C ALA A 102 -19.38 9.09 -17.33
N PRO A 103 -19.75 10.28 -16.81
CA PRO A 103 -20.46 10.33 -15.55
C PRO A 103 -21.66 9.40 -15.71
N LEU A 104 -21.78 8.42 -14.82
CA LEU A 104 -22.97 7.59 -14.70
C LEU A 104 -24.09 8.57 -14.35
N GLN A 105 -24.70 9.17 -15.38
CA GLN A 105 -25.97 9.83 -15.30
C GLN A 105 -26.99 8.70 -15.14
N ILE A 106 -26.93 8.05 -13.98
CA ILE A 106 -28.07 7.33 -13.45
C ILE A 106 -29.08 8.44 -13.31
N ALA A 107 -29.99 8.54 -14.29
CA ALA A 107 -31.16 9.37 -14.16
C ALA A 107 -31.74 8.96 -12.81
N ALA A 108 -31.70 9.89 -11.85
CA ALA A 108 -32.29 9.70 -10.56
C ALA A 108 -33.78 9.52 -10.84
N ASP A 109 -34.18 8.28 -11.07
CA ASP A 109 -35.56 7.88 -11.07
C ASP A 109 -36.09 8.38 -9.72
N ASP A 110 -37.32 8.91 -9.66
CA ASP A 110 -37.97 9.43 -8.45
C ASP A 110 -38.10 8.40 -7.29
N ARG A 111 -37.43 7.25 -7.42
CA ARG A 111 -37.23 6.19 -6.43
C ARG A 111 -35.82 6.19 -5.83
N GLY A 112 -34.98 7.17 -6.13
CA GLY A 112 -33.74 7.40 -5.40
C GLY A 112 -34.09 7.50 -3.92
N CYS A 113 -33.64 6.53 -3.13
CA CYS A 113 -33.68 6.64 -1.68
C CYS A 113 -33.12 8.01 -1.28
N GLY A 114 -33.86 8.74 -0.46
CA GLY A 114 -33.68 10.18 -0.34
C GLY A 114 -32.26 10.49 0.11
N LEU A 115 -31.48 11.18 -0.73
CA LEU A 115 -30.25 11.85 -0.26
C LEU A 115 -30.57 12.66 1.00
N ASP A 116 -31.75 13.30 1.03
CA ASP A 116 -32.27 14.02 2.19
C ASP A 116 -32.52 13.11 3.40
N GLU A 117 -33.08 11.91 3.20
CA GLU A 117 -33.29 10.92 4.27
C GLU A 117 -31.95 10.44 4.85
N PHE A 118 -31.01 10.06 3.97
CA PHE A 118 -29.66 9.69 4.38
C PHE A 118 -28.96 10.83 5.12
N LEU A 119 -28.99 12.05 4.59
CA LEU A 119 -28.35 13.20 5.23
C LEU A 119 -29.01 13.56 6.56
N THR A 120 -30.32 13.35 6.69
CA THR A 120 -31.05 13.51 7.95
C THR A 120 -30.53 12.52 8.99
N ALA A 121 -30.50 11.23 8.67
CA ALA A 121 -29.99 10.18 9.56
C ALA A 121 -28.48 10.32 9.86
N TYR A 122 -27.70 10.75 8.88
CA TYR A 122 -26.25 10.97 9.02
C TYR A 122 -25.95 12.10 10.01
N ARG A 123 -26.75 13.18 10.01
CA ARG A 123 -26.58 14.34 10.90
C ARG A 123 -27.22 14.15 12.27
N ASP A 124 -28.22 13.28 12.38
CA ASP A 124 -28.94 13.05 13.63
C ASP A 124 -28.01 12.42 14.69
N PRO A 125 -27.76 13.11 15.82
CA PRO A 125 -26.90 12.60 16.89
C PRO A 125 -27.47 11.38 17.62
N ASP A 126 -28.76 11.06 17.45
CA ASP A 126 -29.41 9.91 18.08
C ASP A 126 -29.45 8.67 17.18
N VAL A 127 -29.15 8.82 15.89
CA VAL A 127 -29.01 7.70 14.97
C VAL A 127 -27.60 7.10 15.08
N ALA A 128 -27.47 5.93 15.69
CA ALA A 128 -26.19 5.20 15.76
C ALA A 128 -25.97 4.22 14.59
N TYR A 129 -27.05 3.87 13.86
CA TYR A 129 -27.05 2.87 12.81
C TYR A 129 -27.89 3.34 11.62
N TYR A 130 -27.39 3.15 10.40
CA TYR A 130 -28.14 3.39 9.17
C TYR A 130 -27.84 2.31 8.14
N GLU A 131 -28.89 1.77 7.53
CA GLU A 131 -28.79 0.78 6.45
C GLU A 131 -29.08 1.44 5.10
N LEU A 132 -28.08 1.45 4.24
CA LEU A 132 -28.18 1.98 2.89
C LEU A 132 -28.64 0.89 1.93
N ASN A 133 -29.74 1.08 1.22
CA ASN A 133 -30.35 0.05 0.34
C ASN A 133 -30.42 0.45 -1.14
N CYS A 134 -29.52 1.35 -1.55
CA CYS A 134 -29.71 2.11 -2.78
C CYS A 134 -28.45 2.93 -3.13
N ILE A 135 -28.54 3.66 -4.26
CA ILE A 135 -27.47 4.52 -4.77
C ILE A 135 -27.74 5.97 -4.36
N ILE A 136 -26.78 6.59 -3.68
CA ILE A 136 -26.77 8.01 -3.33
C ILE A 136 -25.77 8.73 -4.21
N ALA A 137 -26.24 9.67 -5.02
CA ALA A 137 -25.38 10.64 -5.71
C ALA A 137 -25.29 11.92 -4.88
N LEU A 138 -24.08 12.27 -4.43
CA LEU A 138 -23.87 13.47 -3.64
C LEU A 138 -24.01 14.73 -4.51
N ASN A 139 -24.64 15.76 -3.95
CA ASN A 139 -24.68 17.12 -4.52
C ASN A 139 -23.79 18.11 -3.76
N GLN A 140 -23.18 17.66 -2.67
CA GLN A 140 -22.23 18.38 -1.82
C GLN A 140 -21.39 17.37 -1.03
N SER A 141 -20.22 17.78 -0.53
CA SER A 141 -19.42 16.95 0.37
C SER A 141 -20.21 16.63 1.65
N LEU A 142 -19.99 15.44 2.21
CA LEU A 142 -20.63 15.09 3.48
C LEU A 142 -20.10 16.03 4.58
N PRO A 143 -20.97 16.51 5.48
CA PRO A 143 -20.49 17.26 6.63
C PRO A 143 -19.67 16.35 7.56
N PRO A 144 -18.80 16.90 8.41
CA PRO A 144 -18.17 16.14 9.47
C PRO A 144 -19.23 15.47 10.36
N LEU A 145 -18.94 14.25 10.83
CA LEU A 145 -19.82 13.57 11.79
C LEU A 145 -19.85 14.37 13.10
N SER A 146 -20.96 15.01 13.44
CA SER A 146 -21.08 15.86 14.63
C SER A 146 -21.47 15.11 15.91
N LYS A 147 -21.42 13.77 15.91
CA LYS A 147 -22.03 12.91 16.94
C LYS A 147 -21.13 12.75 18.17
N SER A 148 -20.98 13.80 18.98
CA SER A 148 -20.06 13.83 20.13
C SER A 148 -19.99 12.50 20.90
N GLY A 149 -18.90 11.76 20.71
CA GLY A 149 -18.58 10.54 21.46
C GLY A 149 -19.42 9.29 21.15
N LYS A 150 -20.28 9.31 20.13
CA LYS A 150 -21.07 8.13 19.72
C LYS A 150 -20.47 7.45 18.50
N SER A 151 -20.53 6.12 18.50
CA SER A 151 -20.22 5.30 17.33
C SER A 151 -21.30 5.46 16.25
N PHE A 152 -20.90 5.49 14.98
CA PHE A 152 -21.83 5.45 13.85
C PHE A 152 -21.56 4.21 12.99
N THR A 153 -22.63 3.48 12.65
CA THR A 153 -22.57 2.27 11.83
C THR A 153 -23.36 2.50 10.54
N LEU A 154 -22.68 2.41 9.40
CA LEU A 154 -23.28 2.50 8.08
C LEU A 154 -23.09 1.14 7.38
N VAL A 155 -24.20 0.50 7.03
CA VAL A 155 -24.19 -0.83 6.42
C VAL A 155 -24.91 -0.80 5.08
N GLY A 156 -24.38 -1.48 4.08
CA GLY A 156 -25.09 -1.74 2.84
C GLY A 156 -26.03 -2.94 3.00
N GLY A 157 -27.33 -2.72 2.85
CA GLY A 157 -28.32 -3.81 2.90
C GLY A 157 -28.53 -4.53 1.56
N GLY A 158 -27.76 -4.20 0.51
CA GLY A 158 -27.85 -4.89 -0.79
C GLY A 158 -26.63 -4.71 -1.70
N MET A 159 -26.70 -5.33 -2.88
CA MET A 159 -25.62 -5.30 -3.89
C MET A 159 -25.32 -3.90 -4.46
N LEU A 160 -26.23 -2.94 -4.29
CA LEU A 160 -26.16 -1.60 -4.89
C LEU A 160 -26.16 -0.48 -3.84
N SER A 161 -25.71 -0.78 -2.62
CA SER A 161 -25.54 0.20 -1.54
C SER A 161 -24.34 1.11 -1.80
N MET A 162 -24.53 2.09 -2.68
CA MET A 162 -23.47 2.90 -3.26
C MET A 162 -23.60 4.36 -2.84
N ILE A 163 -22.48 5.00 -2.58
CA ILE A 163 -22.37 6.46 -2.44
C ILE A 163 -21.39 6.95 -3.50
N ASP A 164 -21.86 7.83 -4.38
CA ASP A 164 -21.12 8.43 -5.48
C ASP A 164 -20.80 9.90 -5.17
N GLY A 165 -19.50 10.23 -5.09
CA GLY A 165 -19.00 11.58 -4.90
C GLY A 165 -19.02 12.46 -6.16
N GLY A 166 -19.42 11.92 -7.32
CA GLY A 166 -19.58 12.66 -8.57
C GLY A 166 -18.29 13.33 -9.08
N SER A 167 -17.13 12.80 -8.70
CA SER A 167 -15.79 13.35 -8.93
C SER A 167 -15.58 14.76 -8.40
N LYS A 168 -16.40 15.21 -7.45
CA LYS A 168 -16.40 16.59 -6.93
C LYS A 168 -16.44 16.66 -5.42
N PHE A 169 -17.12 15.72 -4.77
CA PHE A 169 -17.46 15.79 -3.37
C PHE A 169 -16.60 14.85 -2.54
N ALA A 170 -16.28 15.32 -1.34
CA ALA A 170 -15.56 14.55 -0.33
C ALA A 170 -16.55 13.80 0.56
N GLY A 171 -16.07 12.71 1.16
CA GLY A 171 -16.85 11.83 2.01
C GLY A 171 -16.78 12.20 3.48
N ILE A 172 -16.70 11.17 4.30
CA ILE A 172 -16.84 11.21 5.75
C ILE A 172 -15.59 11.86 6.36
N VAL A 173 -15.80 12.86 7.21
CA VAL A 173 -14.78 13.37 8.12
C VAL A 173 -15.14 12.89 9.53
N LEU A 174 -14.29 12.05 10.11
CA LEU A 174 -14.47 11.48 11.44
C LEU A 174 -13.67 12.32 12.46
N PRO A 175 -14.34 13.05 13.37
CA PRO A 175 -13.64 13.81 14.40
C PRO A 175 -13.03 12.91 15.47
N ALA A 176 -12.20 13.52 16.33
CA ALA A 176 -11.61 12.86 17.49
C ALA A 176 -12.64 12.18 18.39
N ASN A 177 -12.26 11.06 18.99
CA ASN A 177 -13.02 10.21 19.90
C ASN A 177 -14.33 9.64 19.32
N HIS A 178 -14.36 9.37 18.01
CA HIS A 178 -15.51 8.70 17.38
C HIS A 178 -15.11 7.34 16.84
N SER A 179 -16.09 6.43 16.82
CA SER A 179 -15.95 5.13 16.17
C SER A 179 -16.85 5.05 14.94
N LEU A 180 -16.36 4.43 13.88
CA LEU A 180 -17.05 4.30 12.61
C LEU A 180 -16.99 2.85 12.15
N ILE A 181 -18.14 2.28 11.83
CA ILE A 181 -18.26 0.97 11.18
C ILE A 181 -18.84 1.19 9.78
N LEU A 182 -18.11 0.73 8.77
CA LEU A 182 -18.55 0.69 7.37
C LEU A 182 -18.57 -0.78 6.94
N ASP A 183 -19.73 -1.30 6.52
CA ASP A 183 -19.84 -2.70 6.07
C ASP A 183 -20.68 -2.82 4.79
N GLY A 184 -20.17 -3.52 3.77
CA GLY A 184 -20.94 -3.85 2.56
C GLY A 184 -21.29 -2.65 1.67
N LEU A 185 -20.50 -1.57 1.72
CA LEU A 185 -20.75 -0.33 0.97
C LEU A 185 -19.85 -0.19 -0.24
N ILE A 186 -20.33 0.54 -1.24
CA ILE A 186 -19.56 0.93 -2.43
C ILE A 186 -19.36 2.45 -2.44
N PHE A 187 -18.12 2.90 -2.37
CA PHE A 187 -17.74 4.31 -2.44
C PHE A 187 -17.03 4.60 -3.76
N VAL A 188 -17.64 5.42 -4.60
CA VAL A 188 -17.12 5.72 -5.94
C VAL A 188 -16.94 7.22 -6.20
N ASN A 189 -15.92 7.53 -7.01
CA ASN A 189 -15.67 8.85 -7.57
C ASN A 189 -15.64 9.98 -6.53
N PHE A 190 -15.16 9.74 -5.32
CA PHE A 190 -14.94 10.83 -4.38
C PHE A 190 -13.76 11.68 -4.83
N ARG A 191 -13.84 13.00 -4.57
CA ARG A 191 -12.73 13.92 -4.82
C ARG A 191 -12.53 14.85 -3.66
N SER A 192 -11.27 14.97 -3.21
CA SER A 192 -10.90 15.89 -2.14
C SER A 192 -9.63 16.66 -2.48
N SER A 193 -9.57 17.91 -2.02
CA SER A 193 -8.34 18.71 -1.93
C SER A 193 -7.65 18.58 -0.57
N SER A 194 -8.21 17.75 0.30
CA SER A 194 -7.68 17.33 1.60
C SER A 194 -7.34 15.85 1.57
N ASP A 195 -6.71 15.32 2.62
CA ASP A 195 -6.40 13.90 2.73
C ASP A 195 -7.69 13.05 2.83
N GLY A 196 -7.66 11.81 2.32
CA GLY A 196 -8.77 10.86 2.42
C GLY A 196 -10.05 11.32 1.73
N SER A 197 -10.21 11.03 0.43
CA SER A 197 -11.39 11.55 -0.28
C SER A 197 -12.71 10.91 0.13
N VAL A 198 -12.71 9.66 0.60
CA VAL A 198 -13.90 8.96 1.12
C VAL A 198 -13.98 9.05 2.63
N LEU A 199 -12.87 8.82 3.32
CA LEU A 199 -12.79 8.91 4.78
C LEU A 199 -11.49 9.59 5.18
N SER A 200 -11.62 10.66 5.97
CA SER A 200 -10.52 11.24 6.73
C SER A 200 -10.83 11.12 8.21
N ALA A 201 -10.08 10.29 8.92
CA ALA A 201 -10.17 10.13 10.36
C ALA A 201 -8.91 10.69 11.01
N SER A 202 -9.08 11.59 11.97
CA SER A 202 -7.99 12.21 12.70
C SER A 202 -8.19 12.09 14.20
N SER A 203 -7.09 11.98 14.94
CA SER A 203 -7.04 11.86 16.41
C SER A 203 -7.47 10.47 16.92
N SER A 204 -7.88 10.33 18.18
CA SER A 204 -8.31 9.05 18.76
C SER A 204 -9.62 8.57 18.13
N GLY A 205 -9.77 7.26 17.92
CA GLY A 205 -10.99 6.68 17.38
C GLY A 205 -10.79 5.25 16.90
N HIS A 206 -11.90 4.57 16.57
CA HIS A 206 -11.88 3.20 16.06
C HIS A 206 -12.62 3.09 14.74
N VAL A 207 -11.94 2.62 13.70
CA VAL A 207 -12.54 2.47 12.37
C VAL A 207 -12.54 1.00 11.96
N LEU A 208 -13.73 0.46 11.74
CA LEU A 208 -13.91 -0.87 11.14
C LEU A 208 -14.45 -0.69 9.72
N ILE A 209 -13.75 -1.27 8.75
CA ILE A 209 -14.18 -1.32 7.34
C ILE A 209 -14.19 -2.79 6.91
N ALA A 210 -15.36 -3.30 6.59
CA ALA A 210 -15.54 -4.67 6.17
C ALA A 210 -16.30 -4.74 4.85
N THR A 211 -15.87 -5.63 3.95
CA THR A 211 -16.62 -5.95 2.72
C THR A 211 -17.00 -4.73 1.84
N CYS A 212 -16.20 -3.66 1.91
CA CYS A 212 -16.45 -2.43 1.17
C CYS A 212 -15.66 -2.40 -0.15
N VAL A 213 -16.14 -1.58 -1.09
CA VAL A 213 -15.43 -1.26 -2.33
C VAL A 213 -15.14 0.24 -2.38
N PHE A 214 -13.89 0.58 -2.69
CA PHE A 214 -13.45 1.96 -2.91
C PHE A 214 -12.89 2.08 -4.33
N ALA A 215 -13.62 2.74 -5.23
CA ALA A 215 -13.24 2.87 -6.63
C ALA A 215 -13.15 4.33 -7.12
N ASN A 216 -12.12 4.63 -7.92
CA ASN A 216 -11.94 5.94 -8.57
C ASN A 216 -11.87 7.15 -7.61
N ASN A 217 -11.50 6.92 -6.35
CA ASN A 217 -11.44 7.98 -5.36
C ASN A 217 -10.11 8.74 -5.50
N THR A 218 -10.18 10.06 -5.54
CA THR A 218 -9.05 10.91 -5.90
C THR A 218 -8.80 12.02 -4.89
N VAL A 219 -7.54 12.12 -4.46
CA VAL A 219 -7.02 13.22 -3.66
C VAL A 219 -6.02 14.04 -4.49
N THR A 220 -6.13 15.37 -4.41
CA THR A 220 -5.31 16.34 -5.17
C THR A 220 -4.49 17.24 -4.23
N ASN A 221 -3.67 18.14 -4.79
CA ASN A 221 -2.87 19.13 -4.04
C ASN A 221 -1.82 18.53 -3.08
N ASP A 222 -1.09 17.52 -3.55
CA ASP A 222 -0.06 16.79 -2.80
C ASP A 222 -0.54 16.19 -1.46
N LYS A 223 -1.84 15.93 -1.36
CA LYS A 223 -2.47 15.24 -0.22
C LYS A 223 -2.48 13.71 -0.36
N ASN A 224 -2.74 13.04 0.74
CA ASN A 224 -2.51 11.60 0.93
C ASN A 224 -3.81 10.79 0.99
N GLY A 225 -3.70 9.47 0.77
CA GLY A 225 -4.80 8.53 0.98
C GLY A 225 -5.92 8.73 -0.03
N GLY A 226 -5.77 8.20 -1.24
CA GLY A 226 -6.74 8.44 -2.33
C GLY A 226 -8.18 8.11 -1.96
N ALA A 227 -8.40 7.11 -1.10
CA ALA A 227 -9.70 6.82 -0.49
C ALA A 227 -9.72 7.12 1.02
N LEU A 228 -8.76 6.57 1.77
CA LEU A 228 -8.74 6.57 3.23
C LEU A 228 -7.50 7.27 3.76
N HIS A 229 -7.70 8.14 4.76
CA HIS A 229 -6.62 8.76 5.51
C HIS A 229 -6.88 8.62 7.02
N PHE A 230 -5.89 8.10 7.73
CA PHE A 230 -5.87 7.96 9.18
C PHE A 230 -4.73 8.80 9.74
N SER A 231 -5.02 9.71 10.66
CA SER A 231 -3.98 10.45 11.37
C SER A 231 -4.20 10.53 12.88
N GLY A 232 -3.14 10.73 13.66
CA GLY A 232 -3.23 10.84 15.12
C GLY A 232 -3.14 9.48 15.81
N THR A 233 -4.18 9.06 16.52
CA THR A 233 -4.18 7.84 17.35
C THR A 233 -5.34 6.89 16.98
N VAL A 234 -5.78 6.94 15.72
CA VAL A 234 -6.87 6.10 15.21
C VAL A 234 -6.42 4.65 15.13
N SER A 235 -7.19 3.75 15.75
CA SER A 235 -7.07 2.31 15.50
C SER A 235 -8.00 1.90 14.36
N TYR A 236 -7.52 1.08 13.42
CA TYR A 236 -8.33 0.64 12.30
C TYR A 236 -8.16 -0.83 11.93
N LEU A 237 -9.27 -1.44 11.53
CA LEU A 237 -9.34 -2.76 10.91
C LEU A 237 -10.05 -2.65 9.57
N ILE A 238 -9.33 -2.99 8.50
CA ILE A 238 -9.86 -3.08 7.14
C ILE A 238 -9.78 -4.54 6.73
N ARG A 239 -10.90 -5.14 6.36
CA ARG A 239 -10.93 -6.56 5.97
C ARG A 239 -11.85 -6.85 4.79
N ALA A 240 -11.43 -7.80 3.96
CA ALA A 240 -12.23 -8.31 2.84
C ALA A 240 -12.77 -7.21 1.91
N SER A 241 -12.02 -6.11 1.77
CA SER A 241 -12.41 -4.92 0.99
C SER A 241 -11.59 -4.81 -0.30
N GLU A 242 -12.15 -4.13 -1.29
CA GLU A 242 -11.53 -3.90 -2.59
C GLU A 242 -11.21 -2.40 -2.79
N PHE A 243 -10.01 -2.11 -3.29
CA PHE A 243 -9.54 -0.77 -3.61
C PHE A 243 -9.06 -0.72 -5.06
N MET A 244 -9.80 -0.01 -5.90
CA MET A 244 -9.56 0.02 -7.35
C MET A 244 -9.35 1.43 -7.87
N ASN A 245 -8.25 1.64 -8.59
CA ASN A 245 -7.98 2.89 -9.30
C ASN A 245 -8.11 4.14 -8.40
N ASN A 246 -7.77 4.02 -7.11
CA ASN A 246 -7.71 5.17 -6.22
C ASN A 246 -6.39 5.92 -6.45
N ARG A 247 -6.44 7.24 -6.31
CA ARG A 247 -5.31 8.10 -6.63
C ARG A 247 -5.07 9.16 -5.57
N ALA A 248 -3.82 9.31 -5.16
CA ALA A 248 -3.34 10.44 -4.38
C ALA A 248 -2.23 11.18 -5.14
N SER A 249 -2.27 12.51 -5.17
CA SER A 249 -1.12 13.30 -5.64
C SER A 249 0.08 13.23 -4.67
N GLY A 250 -0.17 13.04 -3.37
CA GLY A 250 0.83 12.80 -2.34
C GLY A 250 1.17 11.32 -2.18
N ASN A 251 1.08 10.82 -0.95
CA ASN A 251 1.43 9.45 -0.56
C ASN A 251 0.18 8.56 -0.41
N GLY A 252 0.36 7.24 -0.56
CA GLY A 252 -0.70 6.27 -0.25
C GLY A 252 -1.85 6.35 -1.24
N GLY A 253 -1.72 5.71 -2.41
CA GLY A 253 -2.69 5.84 -3.50
C GLY A 253 -4.11 5.44 -3.13
N SER A 254 -4.27 4.55 -2.14
CA SER A 254 -5.56 4.20 -1.54
C SER A 254 -5.64 4.62 -0.08
N ILE A 255 -4.62 4.28 0.71
CA ILE A 255 -4.61 4.39 2.16
C ILE A 255 -3.36 5.16 2.60
N SER A 256 -3.53 6.11 3.49
CA SER A 256 -2.41 6.74 4.20
C SER A 256 -2.68 6.74 5.71
N SER A 257 -1.64 6.49 6.49
CA SER A 257 -1.69 6.43 7.95
C SER A 257 -0.48 7.16 8.53
N SER A 258 -0.71 8.12 9.44
CA SER A 258 0.36 8.89 10.09
C SER A 258 0.07 9.29 11.54
N SER A 259 0.98 9.05 12.49
CA SER A 259 0.72 9.43 13.90
C SER A 259 0.76 10.94 14.16
N SER A 260 1.49 11.71 13.34
CA SER A 260 1.68 13.14 13.60
C SER A 260 0.48 13.97 13.10
N SER A 261 -0.09 14.80 13.97
CA SER A 261 -1.01 15.88 13.58
C SER A 261 -0.32 17.02 12.82
N SER A 262 0.99 16.89 12.60
CA SER A 262 1.83 17.85 11.91
C SER A 262 3.07 17.13 11.36
N SER A 263 2.92 16.42 10.24
CA SER A 263 4.11 15.99 9.49
C SER A 263 4.91 17.25 9.15
N PRO A 264 6.18 17.37 9.56
CA PRO A 264 7.02 18.46 9.12
C PRO A 264 7.14 18.33 7.60
N SER A 265 6.74 19.36 6.86
CA SER A 265 6.98 19.43 5.42
C SER A 265 8.46 19.10 5.17
N PRO A 266 8.80 18.23 4.20
CA PRO A 266 10.17 17.78 3.95
C PRO A 266 11.15 18.88 3.50
N SER A 267 10.72 20.15 3.49
CA SER A 267 11.50 21.34 3.17
C SER A 267 11.84 22.23 4.36
N SER A 268 11.35 21.97 5.57
CA SER A 268 11.74 22.73 6.77
C SER A 268 12.76 21.95 7.58
N SER A 269 14.00 22.48 7.64
CA SER A 269 15.03 22.01 8.57
C SER A 269 14.47 21.87 9.99
N PRO A 270 14.85 20.83 10.75
CA PRO A 270 14.34 20.63 12.10
C PRO A 270 14.88 21.73 13.02
N SER A 271 14.06 22.75 13.29
CA SER A 271 14.33 23.69 14.37
C SER A 271 13.87 23.07 15.68
N SER A 272 14.84 22.77 16.53
CA SER A 272 14.72 22.19 17.86
C SER A 272 14.01 23.11 18.86
N SER A 273 12.75 22.85 19.21
CA SER A 273 12.16 23.22 20.53
C SER A 273 10.65 22.95 20.63
N SER A 274 10.22 21.68 20.75
CA SER A 274 8.95 21.33 21.41
C SER A 274 8.85 19.81 21.68
N LEU A 275 9.72 19.29 22.55
CA LEU A 275 9.61 17.93 23.10
C LEU A 275 9.25 18.05 24.58
N SER A 276 7.96 18.11 24.90
CA SER A 276 7.41 17.80 26.24
C SER A 276 5.89 17.93 26.23
N ALA A 277 5.20 16.88 25.79
CA ALA A 277 3.82 16.59 26.19
C ALA A 277 3.69 15.07 26.23
N GLY A 278 3.25 14.55 27.38
CA GLY A 278 3.37 13.15 27.75
C GLY A 278 2.77 12.16 26.76
N TYR A 279 3.45 11.03 26.66
CA TYR A 279 3.01 9.78 26.06
C TYR A 279 1.64 9.38 26.62
N GLY A 280 0.57 9.74 25.91
CA GLY A 280 -0.70 9.02 26.01
C GLY A 280 -0.55 7.67 25.30
N ASP A 281 -1.18 6.65 25.85
CA ASP A 281 -1.30 5.26 25.40
C ASP A 281 -1.95 5.07 23.99
N GLY A 282 -1.86 6.08 23.12
CA GLY A 282 -2.58 6.20 21.86
C GLY A 282 -1.75 5.78 20.65
N ASP A 283 -1.28 4.53 20.60
CA ASP A 283 -0.58 4.03 19.42
C ASP A 283 -1.57 3.78 18.27
N ILE A 284 -1.24 4.22 17.04
CA ILE A 284 -2.00 3.80 15.84
C ILE A 284 -1.74 2.31 15.64
N THR A 285 -2.77 1.49 15.84
CA THR A 285 -2.79 0.08 15.42
C THR A 285 -3.60 -0.04 14.13
N GLY A 286 -3.02 -0.69 13.11
CA GLY A 286 -3.62 -0.77 11.78
C GLY A 286 -3.57 -2.18 11.22
N HIS A 287 -4.72 -2.80 11.02
CA HIS A 287 -4.85 -4.14 10.47
C HIS A 287 -5.52 -4.11 9.09
N ILE A 288 -4.87 -4.69 8.07
CA ILE A 288 -5.38 -4.80 6.70
C ILE A 288 -5.33 -6.27 6.28
N LEU A 289 -6.49 -6.91 6.19
CA LEU A 289 -6.63 -8.36 6.13
C LEU A 289 -7.48 -8.81 4.92
N GLY A 290 -6.91 -9.62 4.03
CA GLY A 290 -7.69 -10.21 2.93
C GLY A 290 -8.24 -9.20 1.93
N CYS A 291 -7.58 -8.05 1.77
CA CYS A 291 -8.00 -6.99 0.85
C CYS A 291 -7.36 -7.16 -0.53
N THR A 292 -8.00 -6.56 -1.54
CA THR A 292 -7.49 -6.51 -2.91
C THR A 292 -7.27 -5.07 -3.35
N PHE A 293 -6.09 -4.79 -3.89
CA PHE A 293 -5.66 -3.46 -4.33
C PHE A 293 -5.20 -3.52 -5.78
N ILE A 294 -5.97 -2.90 -6.68
CA ILE A 294 -5.74 -2.95 -8.12
C ILE A 294 -5.61 -1.53 -8.69
N LEU A 295 -4.56 -1.31 -9.47
CA LEU A 295 -4.36 -0.07 -10.26
C LEU A 295 -4.36 1.21 -9.41
N ASN A 296 -4.05 1.14 -8.12
CA ASN A 296 -3.96 2.33 -7.28
C ASN A 296 -2.67 3.09 -7.57
N SER A 297 -2.68 4.41 -7.41
CA SER A 297 -1.52 5.23 -7.70
C SER A 297 -1.27 6.39 -6.74
N ALA A 298 0.00 6.61 -6.41
CA ALA A 298 0.47 7.73 -5.61
C ALA A 298 1.49 8.58 -6.39
N GLY A 299 1.43 9.90 -6.27
CA GLY A 299 2.43 10.80 -6.87
C GLY A 299 3.81 10.69 -6.20
N ASN A 300 3.85 10.32 -4.92
CA ASN A 300 5.08 10.21 -4.12
C ASN A 300 5.42 8.75 -3.77
N THR A 301 5.08 8.28 -2.56
CA THR A 301 5.37 6.91 -2.07
C THR A 301 4.12 6.07 -1.93
N GLY A 302 4.28 4.74 -1.95
CA GLY A 302 3.22 3.80 -1.58
C GLY A 302 2.04 3.86 -2.54
N GLY A 303 2.15 3.19 -3.69
CA GLY A 303 1.09 3.19 -4.71
C GLY A 303 -0.28 2.73 -4.18
N VAL A 304 -0.27 2.00 -3.07
CA VAL A 304 -1.46 1.64 -2.28
C VAL A 304 -1.43 2.30 -0.91
N GLY A 305 -0.40 2.00 -0.13
CA GLY A 305 -0.32 2.31 1.30
C GLY A 305 0.93 3.10 1.66
N SER A 306 0.75 4.21 2.37
CA SER A 306 1.86 4.91 3.03
C SER A 306 1.63 4.95 4.53
N PHE A 307 2.60 4.43 5.27
CA PHE A 307 2.58 4.26 6.72
C PHE A 307 3.78 5.03 7.27
N SER A 308 3.55 6.14 7.95
CA SER A 308 4.61 7.01 8.48
C SER A 308 4.37 7.35 9.94
N ASP A 309 5.44 7.72 10.66
CA ASP A 309 5.44 8.31 12.00
C ASP A 309 4.83 7.39 13.07
N ASP A 310 5.66 6.91 14.01
CA ASP A 310 5.32 6.17 15.24
C ASP A 310 4.17 5.14 15.17
N LEU A 311 3.92 4.58 13.98
CA LEU A 311 2.94 3.51 13.82
C LEU A 311 3.44 2.28 14.55
N ARG A 312 2.62 1.75 15.45
CA ARG A 312 2.92 0.52 16.17
C ARG A 312 1.94 -0.57 15.75
N HIS A 313 2.42 -1.79 15.56
CA HIS A 313 1.54 -2.94 15.30
C HIS A 313 0.76 -2.84 13.99
N ILE A 314 1.41 -2.44 12.90
CA ILE A 314 0.80 -2.53 11.57
C ILE A 314 0.84 -3.98 11.08
N LYS A 315 -0.33 -4.56 10.79
CA LYS A 315 -0.45 -5.93 10.28
C LYS A 315 -1.10 -5.94 8.91
N LEU A 316 -0.38 -6.41 7.90
CA LEU A 316 -0.90 -6.66 6.56
C LEU A 316 -0.85 -8.16 6.27
N GLU A 317 -2.02 -8.79 6.17
CA GLU A 317 -2.12 -10.24 6.01
C GLU A 317 -3.04 -10.63 4.86
N GLY A 318 -2.59 -11.55 3.99
CA GLY A 318 -3.48 -12.19 3.01
C GLY A 318 -3.98 -11.25 1.91
N ASN A 319 -3.29 -10.14 1.65
CA ASN A 319 -3.73 -9.14 0.67
C ASN A 319 -3.17 -9.42 -0.73
N SER A 320 -3.87 -8.93 -1.75
CA SER A 320 -3.42 -8.95 -3.15
C SER A 320 -3.17 -7.54 -3.67
N PHE A 321 -1.96 -7.29 -4.17
CA PHE A 321 -1.52 -6.01 -4.70
C PHE A 321 -1.11 -6.14 -6.15
N LEU A 322 -1.94 -5.63 -7.06
CA LEU A 322 -1.83 -5.84 -8.50
C LEU A 322 -1.73 -4.51 -9.24
N LEU A 323 -0.69 -4.37 -10.07
CA LEU A 323 -0.56 -3.26 -11.02
C LEU A 323 -0.59 -1.86 -10.37
N ASN A 324 -0.19 -1.75 -9.10
CA ASN A 324 -0.16 -0.47 -8.40
C ASN A 324 1.09 0.33 -8.76
N ARG A 325 1.01 1.66 -8.62
CA ARG A 325 2.06 2.57 -9.07
C ARG A 325 2.43 3.62 -8.03
N ALA A 326 3.70 3.72 -7.67
CA ALA A 326 4.26 4.83 -6.90
C ALA A 326 5.13 5.74 -7.78
N GLY A 327 5.03 7.04 -7.57
CA GLY A 327 5.83 8.05 -8.25
C GLY A 327 7.22 8.25 -7.63
N ARG A 328 7.46 9.43 -7.05
CA ARG A 328 8.81 9.98 -6.76
C ARG A 328 9.54 9.33 -5.58
N GLY A 329 8.87 8.65 -4.65
CA GLY A 329 9.48 8.19 -3.41
C GLY A 329 9.75 6.68 -3.31
N GLY A 330 9.24 5.87 -4.24
CA GLY A 330 9.44 4.42 -4.25
C GLY A 330 8.41 3.63 -3.43
N GLY A 331 8.58 2.30 -3.34
CA GLY A 331 7.63 1.39 -2.71
C GLY A 331 6.36 1.29 -3.57
N GLY A 332 6.46 0.59 -4.71
CA GLY A 332 5.42 0.59 -5.74
C GLY A 332 4.02 0.22 -5.21
N VAL A 333 3.97 -0.47 -4.08
CA VAL A 333 2.74 -0.75 -3.32
C VAL A 333 2.75 -0.10 -1.94
N LEU A 334 3.72 -0.49 -1.09
CA LEU A 334 3.75 -0.11 0.32
C LEU A 334 5.01 0.69 0.62
N SER A 335 4.85 1.78 1.37
CA SER A 335 5.96 2.55 1.92
C SER A 335 5.79 2.69 3.42
N PHE A 336 6.84 2.31 4.15
CA PHE A 336 6.94 2.47 5.60
C PHE A 336 8.05 3.48 5.90
N LEU A 337 7.73 4.53 6.66
CA LEU A 337 8.66 5.49 7.22
C LEU A 337 8.67 5.29 8.74
N GLY A 338 9.64 4.54 9.23
CA GLY A 338 9.53 3.96 10.57
C GLY A 338 8.46 2.86 10.64
N GLY A 339 8.26 2.30 11.83
CA GLY A 339 7.27 1.27 12.07
C GLY A 339 7.78 0.26 13.10
N VAL A 340 7.19 0.29 14.29
CA VAL A 340 7.49 -0.67 15.36
C VAL A 340 6.52 -1.84 15.22
N ASN A 341 7.02 -3.07 15.28
CA ASN A 341 6.21 -4.29 15.24
C ASN A 341 5.31 -4.42 14.00
N THR A 342 5.84 -4.08 12.82
CA THR A 342 5.11 -4.26 11.57
C THR A 342 5.26 -5.69 11.04
N ILE A 343 4.15 -6.33 10.69
CA ILE A 343 4.12 -7.68 10.13
C ILE A 343 3.42 -7.65 8.77
N VAL A 344 4.14 -8.03 7.73
CA VAL A 344 3.62 -8.19 6.37
C VAL A 344 3.67 -9.67 6.02
N SER A 345 2.53 -10.34 5.96
CA SER A 345 2.47 -11.80 5.81
C SER A 345 1.47 -12.32 4.79
N ARG A 346 1.81 -13.40 4.08
CA ARG A 346 0.92 -14.09 3.13
C ARG A 346 0.32 -13.17 2.05
N ASN A 347 1.01 -12.11 1.66
CA ASN A 347 0.53 -11.20 0.63
C ASN A 347 1.05 -11.61 -0.76
N LEU A 348 0.26 -11.29 -1.79
CA LEU A 348 0.64 -11.39 -3.19
C LEU A 348 0.96 -9.99 -3.72
N PHE A 349 2.19 -9.79 -4.18
CA PHE A 349 2.63 -8.60 -4.92
C PHE A 349 2.86 -9.01 -6.36
N SER A 350 2.12 -8.41 -7.30
CA SER A 350 2.31 -8.69 -8.72
C SER A 350 2.24 -7.45 -9.61
N ALA A 351 3.23 -7.36 -10.49
CA ALA A 351 3.31 -6.36 -11.56
C ALA A 351 3.21 -4.90 -11.07
N ASN A 352 3.69 -4.62 -9.86
CA ASN A 352 3.67 -3.26 -9.31
C ASN A 352 4.86 -2.43 -9.81
N LEU A 353 4.69 -1.11 -9.88
CA LEU A 353 5.66 -0.19 -10.47
C LEU A 353 6.06 0.94 -9.51
N ALA A 354 7.32 0.99 -9.13
CA ALA A 354 7.94 2.15 -8.52
C ALA A 354 8.68 2.98 -9.59
N MET A 355 8.35 4.26 -9.74
CA MET A 355 9.00 5.14 -10.71
C MET A 355 10.30 5.79 -10.23
N SER A 356 10.61 5.67 -8.95
CA SER A 356 11.77 6.29 -8.32
C SER A 356 12.99 5.36 -8.24
N SER A 357 14.18 5.96 -8.33
CA SER A 357 15.48 5.28 -8.18
C SER A 357 15.69 4.57 -6.86
N SER A 358 15.00 5.01 -5.82
CA SER A 358 15.36 4.73 -4.43
C SER A 358 14.29 3.88 -3.71
N GLY A 359 13.60 2.99 -4.43
CA GLY A 359 12.59 2.13 -3.83
C GLY A 359 12.43 0.77 -4.50
N GLY A 360 11.72 -0.11 -3.80
CA GLY A 360 11.35 -1.43 -4.29
C GLY A 360 10.07 -1.35 -5.11
N GLY A 361 9.91 -2.26 -6.06
CA GLY A 361 8.71 -2.42 -6.88
C GLY A 361 7.49 -2.79 -6.04
N ALA A 362 7.66 -3.58 -4.97
CA ALA A 362 6.58 -3.91 -4.04
C ALA A 362 6.66 -3.04 -2.78
N ILE A 363 7.70 -3.21 -1.97
CA ILE A 363 7.78 -2.62 -0.63
C ILE A 363 9.01 -1.73 -0.51
N ARG A 364 8.84 -0.57 0.11
CA ARG A 364 9.91 0.28 0.63
C ARG A 364 9.80 0.38 2.15
N PHE A 365 10.89 0.11 2.84
CA PHE A 365 11.02 0.33 4.28
C PHE A 365 12.18 1.30 4.53
N LEU A 366 11.88 2.45 5.13
CA LEU A 366 12.87 3.41 5.58
C LEU A 366 13.04 3.26 7.08
N ALA A 367 14.16 2.66 7.47
CA ALA A 367 14.60 2.49 8.84
C ALA A 367 14.96 3.87 9.43
N VAL A 368 14.32 4.25 10.53
CA VAL A 368 14.57 5.51 11.23
C VAL A 368 14.92 5.19 12.67
N ALA A 369 16.08 5.69 13.11
CA ALA A 369 16.66 5.49 14.44
C ALA A 369 15.84 6.12 15.57
N ASP A 370 15.23 7.27 15.26
CA ASP A 370 14.77 8.22 16.27
C ASP A 370 13.53 7.72 17.05
N VAL A 371 12.88 6.63 16.60
CA VAL A 371 11.79 5.98 17.36
C VAL A 371 12.31 5.33 18.65
N ALA A 372 13.61 5.04 18.77
CA ALA A 372 14.17 4.33 19.92
C ALA A 372 14.67 5.25 21.06
N LYS A 373 14.76 6.57 20.85
CA LYS A 373 15.51 7.47 21.74
C LYS A 373 14.77 7.91 23.01
N ASP A 374 13.45 7.78 23.07
CA ASP A 374 12.66 8.26 24.20
C ASP A 374 12.53 7.26 25.36
N GLY A 375 13.52 6.37 25.51
CA GLY A 375 13.67 5.53 26.70
C GLY A 375 12.81 4.26 26.75
N GLY A 376 11.99 4.00 25.73
CA GLY A 376 11.12 2.82 25.67
C GLY A 376 11.80 1.51 25.24
N GLY A 377 13.08 1.51 24.84
CA GLY A 377 13.81 0.30 24.43
C GLY A 377 13.21 -0.48 23.25
N GLY A 378 12.22 0.09 22.56
CA GLY A 378 11.50 -0.56 21.48
C GLY A 378 12.33 -0.61 20.21
N HIS A 379 12.92 -1.77 19.92
CA HIS A 379 13.50 -2.05 18.61
C HIS A 379 12.42 -2.00 17.52
N SER A 380 12.65 -1.26 16.44
CA SER A 380 11.74 -1.29 15.30
C SER A 380 11.85 -2.66 14.62
N VAL A 381 10.84 -3.51 14.83
CA VAL A 381 10.77 -4.84 14.20
C VAL A 381 9.91 -4.77 12.94
N PHE A 382 10.49 -5.08 11.79
CA PHE A 382 9.80 -5.24 10.51
C PHE A 382 9.90 -6.69 10.03
N THR A 383 8.78 -7.41 10.06
CA THR A 383 8.74 -8.85 9.77
C THR A 383 8.01 -9.13 8.45
N LEU A 384 8.63 -9.93 7.59
CA LEU A 384 8.09 -10.38 6.31
C LEU A 384 7.94 -11.91 6.31
N CYS A 385 6.69 -12.40 6.23
CA CYS A 385 6.39 -13.83 6.33
C CYS A 385 5.65 -14.36 5.10
N ALA A 386 6.24 -15.29 4.36
CA ALA A 386 5.55 -16.04 3.29
C ALA A 386 4.82 -15.16 2.25
N ASN A 387 5.42 -14.01 1.88
CA ASN A 387 4.89 -13.17 0.80
C ASN A 387 5.38 -13.68 -0.56
N THR A 388 4.55 -13.51 -1.59
CA THR A 388 4.87 -13.85 -2.98
C THR A 388 5.06 -12.57 -3.79
N TYR A 389 6.12 -12.53 -4.60
CA TYR A 389 6.46 -11.38 -5.44
C TYR A 389 6.61 -11.85 -6.89
N SER A 390 6.00 -11.16 -7.84
CA SER A 390 6.10 -11.51 -9.25
C SER A 390 6.04 -10.29 -10.15
N ALA A 391 7.06 -10.10 -10.99
CA ALA A 391 7.11 -9.03 -11.97
C ALA A 391 6.99 -7.60 -11.39
N ASP A 392 7.33 -7.40 -10.10
CA ASP A 392 7.42 -6.06 -9.54
C ASP A 392 8.67 -5.35 -10.05
N VAL A 393 8.52 -4.08 -10.38
CA VAL A 393 9.51 -3.30 -11.12
C VAL A 393 9.78 -1.97 -10.43
N SER A 394 11.06 -1.64 -10.29
CA SER A 394 11.52 -0.32 -9.88
C SER A 394 12.40 0.33 -10.94
N ARG A 395 12.13 1.60 -11.26
CA ARG A 395 12.86 2.39 -12.26
C ARG A 395 14.06 3.10 -11.62
N MET A 396 15.27 2.81 -12.10
CA MET A 396 16.46 3.54 -11.66
C MET A 396 16.62 4.88 -12.41
N LYS A 397 16.80 5.97 -11.65
CA LYS A 397 17.10 7.33 -12.16
C LYS A 397 18.37 7.30 -13.02
N GLY A 398 18.29 7.96 -14.19
CA GLY A 398 19.41 8.06 -15.13
C GLY A 398 19.68 6.80 -15.95
N ARG A 399 18.88 5.74 -15.80
CA ARG A 399 19.01 4.50 -16.56
C ARG A 399 17.64 4.09 -17.11
N LEU A 400 17.59 3.69 -18.38
CA LEU A 400 16.40 3.07 -19.00
C LEU A 400 16.17 1.63 -18.51
N TRP A 401 16.94 1.16 -17.52
CA TRP A 401 16.89 -0.19 -17.00
C TRP A 401 15.96 -0.26 -15.80
N PHE A 402 15.07 -1.26 -15.85
CA PHE A 402 14.22 -1.65 -14.75
C PHE A 402 14.95 -2.63 -13.85
N THR A 403 14.79 -2.48 -12.54
CA THR A 403 15.26 -3.46 -11.56
C THR A 403 14.09 -4.29 -11.07
N LEU A 404 14.30 -5.59 -10.90
CA LEU A 404 13.34 -6.52 -10.30
C LEU A 404 13.36 -6.45 -8.77
N SER A 405 13.74 -5.31 -8.21
CA SER A 405 13.93 -5.15 -6.77
C SER A 405 12.57 -5.16 -6.09
N ASN A 406 12.13 -6.32 -5.60
CA ASN A 406 10.83 -6.47 -4.95
C ASN A 406 10.75 -5.64 -3.67
N LEU A 407 11.79 -5.75 -2.84
CA LEU A 407 11.91 -5.06 -1.56
C LEU A 407 13.13 -4.16 -1.55
N TYR A 408 12.95 -2.94 -1.03
CA TYR A 408 14.02 -1.99 -0.80
C TYR A 408 13.98 -1.49 0.64
N VAL A 409 15.04 -1.82 1.38
CA VAL A 409 15.29 -1.33 2.73
C VAL A 409 16.37 -0.26 2.64
N THR A 410 16.15 0.89 3.29
CA THR A 410 17.15 1.94 3.39
C THR A 410 17.11 2.57 4.77
N SER A 411 18.20 3.19 5.21
CA SER A 411 18.15 4.16 6.31
C SER A 411 18.29 5.58 5.75
N ASP A 412 17.93 6.58 6.55
CA ASP A 412 18.06 8.00 6.21
C ASP A 412 19.49 8.54 6.42
N GLY A 413 20.46 7.65 6.63
CA GLY A 413 21.85 8.00 6.94
C GLY A 413 22.09 8.31 8.42
N LYS A 414 21.07 8.20 9.27
CA LYS A 414 21.25 8.15 10.73
C LYS A 414 21.48 6.72 11.20
N ASP A 415 22.03 6.60 12.40
CA ASP A 415 22.33 5.35 13.09
C ASP A 415 21.10 4.43 13.18
N ALA A 416 20.94 3.48 12.26
CA ALA A 416 19.81 2.56 12.25
C ALA A 416 19.99 1.38 13.24
N SER A 417 20.92 1.51 14.20
CA SER A 417 21.12 0.51 15.25
C SER A 417 19.81 0.26 16.00
N GLY A 418 19.50 -1.02 16.19
CA GLY A 418 18.27 -1.46 16.85
C GLY A 418 17.05 -1.59 15.94
N VAL A 419 17.17 -1.35 14.63
CA VAL A 419 16.14 -1.79 13.67
C VAL A 419 16.39 -3.24 13.29
N ASN A 420 15.39 -4.10 13.51
CA ASN A 420 15.44 -5.53 13.21
C ASN A 420 14.52 -5.84 12.04
N ILE A 421 15.07 -6.37 10.96
CA ILE A 421 14.30 -6.86 9.82
C ILE A 421 14.36 -8.37 9.79
N THR A 422 13.19 -8.99 9.89
CA THR A 422 13.05 -10.45 9.93
C THR A 422 12.39 -10.96 8.66
N PHE A 423 13.01 -11.95 8.03
CA PHE A 423 12.48 -12.64 6.86
C PHE A 423 12.12 -14.10 7.19
N CYS A 424 10.98 -14.57 6.70
CA CYS A 424 10.57 -15.97 6.81
C CYS A 424 9.85 -16.45 5.52
N PRO A 425 10.16 -17.65 5.02
CA PRO A 425 11.24 -18.55 5.46
C PRO A 425 12.63 -18.10 4.97
N ARG A 426 12.69 -17.25 3.94
CA ARG A 426 13.92 -16.71 3.38
C ARG A 426 13.71 -15.29 2.88
N ARG A 427 14.78 -14.50 2.84
CA ARG A 427 14.81 -13.21 2.14
C ARG A 427 14.40 -13.38 0.65
N PRO A 428 13.45 -12.57 0.13
CA PRO A 428 13.07 -12.60 -1.28
C PRO A 428 14.25 -12.34 -2.22
N ASP A 429 14.16 -12.88 -3.43
CA ASP A 429 15.15 -12.61 -4.46
C ASP A 429 15.08 -11.12 -4.86
N TYR A 430 16.24 -10.55 -5.18
CA TYR A 430 16.40 -9.14 -5.54
C TYR A 430 16.03 -8.12 -4.43
N THR A 431 15.96 -8.55 -3.16
CA THR A 431 15.92 -7.61 -2.04
C THR A 431 17.20 -6.77 -2.00
N VAL A 432 17.04 -5.44 -1.92
CA VAL A 432 18.13 -4.48 -1.71
C VAL A 432 18.05 -3.96 -0.29
N ILE A 433 19.17 -4.05 0.44
CA ILE A 433 19.31 -3.50 1.79
C ILE A 433 20.44 -2.48 1.74
N ASN A 434 20.09 -1.21 1.88
CA ASN A 434 20.98 -0.06 1.89
C ASN A 434 20.81 0.71 3.20
N ALA A 435 21.01 0.02 4.32
CA ALA A 435 20.86 0.57 5.65
C ALA A 435 22.01 0.04 6.50
N PRO A 436 23.12 0.79 6.66
CA PRO A 436 24.16 0.41 7.61
C PRO A 436 23.50 0.26 8.99
N ASP A 437 23.95 -0.75 9.74
CA ASP A 437 23.56 -0.98 11.15
C ASP A 437 22.14 -1.55 11.38
N VAL A 438 21.39 -1.87 10.31
CA VAL A 438 20.16 -2.67 10.44
C VAL A 438 20.53 -4.13 10.65
N ASN A 439 19.95 -4.74 11.69
CA ASN A 439 20.05 -6.17 11.91
C ASN A 439 19.07 -6.91 10.99
N VAL A 440 19.59 -7.87 10.23
CA VAL A 440 18.81 -8.66 9.27
C VAL A 440 18.87 -10.12 9.66
N GLU A 441 17.72 -10.68 10.00
CA GLU A 441 17.58 -12.06 10.44
C GLU A 441 16.68 -12.86 9.51
N ASN A 442 16.99 -14.14 9.32
CA ASN A 442 16.05 -15.10 8.76
C ASN A 442 15.49 -15.97 9.89
N SER A 443 14.30 -15.63 10.36
CA SER A 443 13.63 -16.32 11.46
C SER A 443 12.13 -16.30 11.26
N CYS A 444 11.48 -17.39 11.64
CA CYS A 444 10.03 -17.51 11.59
C CYS A 444 9.37 -17.36 12.97
N ALA A 445 10.15 -17.05 14.02
CA ALA A 445 9.66 -16.99 15.40
C ALA A 445 8.56 -15.93 15.60
N THR A 446 8.63 -14.83 14.87
CA THR A 446 7.65 -13.73 14.93
C THR A 446 6.53 -13.87 13.90
N CYS A 447 6.57 -14.89 13.04
CA CYS A 447 5.57 -15.06 12.01
C CYS A 447 4.29 -15.69 12.58
N PRO A 448 3.10 -15.18 12.21
CA PRO A 448 1.86 -15.81 12.60
C PRO A 448 1.80 -17.20 11.97
N MET A 449 1.85 -18.22 12.83
CA MET A 449 1.69 -19.62 12.41
C MET A 449 0.38 -19.73 11.64
N PRO A 450 0.36 -20.43 10.49
CA PRO A 450 -0.89 -20.74 9.83
C PRO A 450 -1.73 -21.52 10.86
N SER A 451 -2.85 -20.93 11.30
CA SER A 451 -3.81 -21.68 12.09
C SER A 451 -4.22 -22.88 11.26
N SER A 452 -4.00 -24.08 11.79
CA SER A 452 -4.25 -25.35 11.10
C SER A 452 -5.71 -25.56 10.70
N SER A 453 -6.60 -24.61 11.01
CA SER A 453 -8.04 -24.62 10.75
C SER A 453 -8.50 -23.80 9.55
N HIS A 454 -7.67 -22.99 8.87
CA HIS A 454 -8.15 -22.02 7.85
C HIS A 454 -7.91 -22.38 6.37
N VAL A 455 -7.43 -23.58 6.05
CA VAL A 455 -6.99 -23.94 4.68
C VAL A 455 -8.14 -24.22 3.69
N SER A 456 -9.43 -24.08 4.05
CA SER A 456 -10.52 -24.48 3.14
C SER A 456 -11.72 -23.54 2.95
N SER A 457 -11.74 -22.30 3.45
CA SER A 457 -12.93 -21.44 3.26
C SER A 457 -12.68 -19.92 3.31
N ALA A 458 -11.88 -19.38 2.40
CA ALA A 458 -11.81 -17.91 2.19
C ALA A 458 -13.08 -17.30 1.56
N HIS A 459 -14.19 -18.06 1.46
CA HIS A 459 -15.47 -17.60 0.92
C HIS A 459 -16.69 -17.79 1.85
N GLN A 460 -16.47 -18.19 3.11
CA GLN A 460 -17.54 -18.27 4.12
C GLN A 460 -17.12 -17.58 5.41
N ALA A 461 -16.88 -16.27 5.36
CA ALA A 461 -16.94 -15.45 6.56
C ALA A 461 -18.43 -15.20 6.87
N SER A 462 -18.98 -15.99 7.79
CA SER A 462 -20.32 -15.80 8.35
C SER A 462 -20.44 -14.42 8.99
N LYS A 463 -21.60 -13.77 8.81
CA LYS A 463 -21.97 -12.41 9.25
C LYS A 463 -22.04 -12.19 10.77
N THR A 464 -21.61 -13.13 11.62
CA THR A 464 -22.00 -13.13 13.04
C THR A 464 -20.88 -13.42 14.05
N ASP A 465 -19.66 -12.94 13.82
CA ASP A 465 -18.65 -12.92 14.89
C ASP A 465 -18.65 -11.57 15.60
N THR A 466 -19.16 -11.62 16.84
CA THR A 466 -19.38 -10.54 17.81
C THR A 466 -18.11 -9.74 18.12
N TRP A 467 -18.17 -8.43 17.85
CA TRP A 467 -17.11 -7.44 18.12
C TRP A 467 -17.30 -6.66 19.43
N THR A 468 -18.14 -7.14 20.35
CA THR A 468 -18.42 -6.48 21.64
C THR A 468 -17.25 -6.49 22.63
N ALA A 469 -16.08 -7.04 22.27
CA ALA A 469 -14.94 -7.17 23.18
C ALA A 469 -13.78 -6.19 22.90
N LEU A 470 -13.91 -5.30 21.91
CA LEU A 470 -12.84 -4.37 21.49
C LEU A 470 -13.30 -2.90 21.36
N LEU A 471 -14.56 -2.63 21.72
CA LEU A 471 -15.12 -1.31 22.02
C LEU A 471 -15.53 -1.30 23.49
#